data_AF-A0A7U2GWI0-F1
#
_entry.id   AF-A0A7U2GWI0-F1
#
_cell.length_a   1.000
_cell.length_b   1.000
_cell.length_c   1.000
_cell.angle_alpha   90.00
_cell.angle_beta   90.00
_cell.angle_gamma   90.00
#
_symmetry.space_group_name_H-M   'P 1'
#
loop_
_entity.id
_entity.type
_entity.pdbx_description
1 polymer ?
#
loop_
_entity_poly.entity_id
_entity_poly.type
_entity_poly.pdbx_seq_one_letter_code
_entity_poly.pdbx_strand_id
1 'polypeptide(L)' 'MVNEIVVRIIAERIINKGENPLRKRPFELDDVTNEEYRKAVEDYIITNTADITGVEEVTQ' A
#
# COMPACT_ATOMS: atom_id res chain seq x y z
N MET A 1 0.08 17.13 -2.66
CA MET A 1 1.41 17.00 -2.00
C MET A 1 1.31 15.85 -1.03
N VAL A 2 1.96 14.74 -1.35
CA VAL A 2 1.78 13.47 -0.64
C VAL A 2 2.94 13.27 0.33
N ASN A 3 2.63 12.91 1.58
CA ASN A 3 3.67 12.60 2.55
C ASN A 3 4.09 11.13 2.41
N GLU A 4 5.31 10.89 1.93
CA GLU A 4 5.87 9.56 1.68
C GLU A 4 5.94 8.68 2.95
N ILE A 5 6.15 9.28 4.13
CA ILE A 5 6.14 8.53 5.40
C ILE A 5 4.75 7.96 5.68
N VAL A 6 3.70 8.76 5.43
CA VAL A 6 2.32 8.33 5.61
C VAL A 6 1.96 7.22 4.62
N VAL A 7 2.37 7.37 3.35
CA VAL A 7 2.18 6.35 2.30
C VAL A 7 2.82 5.02 2.71
N ARG A 8 4.08 5.05 3.14
CA ARG A 8 4.80 3.86 3.60
C ARG A 8 4.11 3.18 4.79
N ILE A 9 3.70 3.93 5.81
CA ILE A 9 3.02 3.36 6.99
C ILE A 9 1.69 2.68 6.60
N ILE A 10 0.94 3.30 5.69
CA ILE A 10 -0.33 2.75 5.21
C ILE A 10 -0.07 1.48 4.38
N ALA A 11 0.88 1.53 3.45
CA ALA A 11 1.25 0.38 2.64
C ALA A 11 1.75 -0.80 3.49
N GLU A 12 2.67 -0.57 4.43
CA GLU A 12 3.15 -1.60 5.36
C GLU A 12 1.99 -2.19 6.19
N ARG A 13 1.02 -1.37 6.62
CA ARG A 13 -0.18 -1.87 7.31
C ARG A 13 -1.03 -2.76 6.42
N ILE A 14 -1.24 -2.38 5.17
CA ILE A 14 -2.02 -3.17 4.20
C ILE A 14 -1.31 -4.51 3.93
N ILE A 15 0.01 -4.47 3.68
CA ILE A 15 0.85 -5.65 3.43
C ILE A 15 0.83 -6.62 4.63
N ASN A 16 0.99 -6.10 5.85
CA ASN A 16 0.96 -6.89 7.08
C ASN A 16 -0.46 -7.28 7.52
N LYS A 17 -1.51 -6.93 6.75
CA LYS A 17 -2.92 -7.11 7.14
C LYS A 17 -3.22 -6.54 8.54
N GLY A 18 -2.58 -5.43 8.87
CA GLY A 18 -2.76 -4.74 10.15
C GLY A 18 -4.21 -4.33 10.35
N GLU A 19 -4.70 -4.45 11.58
CA GLU A 19 -6.08 -4.08 11.90
C GLU A 19 -6.29 -2.57 11.76
N ASN A 20 -7.36 -2.19 11.07
CA ASN A 20 -7.87 -0.84 11.05
C ASN A 20 -8.61 -0.57 12.37
N PRO A 21 -8.06 0.27 13.28
CA PRO A 21 -8.67 0.52 14.58
C PRO A 21 -10.06 1.18 14.48
N LEU A 22 -10.37 1.83 13.35
CA LEU A 22 -11.67 2.47 13.11
C LEU A 22 -12.74 1.47 12.68
N ARG A 23 -12.36 0.42 11.93
CA ARG A 23 -13.31 -0.50 11.28
C ARG A 23 -13.25 -1.93 11.81
N LYS A 24 -12.30 -2.24 12.72
CA LYS A 24 -12.07 -3.58 13.29
C LYS A 24 -11.93 -4.69 12.24
N ARG A 25 -11.34 -4.33 11.11
CA ARG A 25 -11.07 -5.23 9.97
C ARG A 25 -9.68 -4.89 9.43
N PRO A 26 -9.06 -5.74 8.59
CA PRO A 26 -7.77 -5.42 7.97
C PRO A 26 -7.83 -4.05 7.29
N PHE A 27 -6.74 -3.29 7.35
CA PHE A 27 -6.63 -2.03 6.64
C PHE A 27 -6.63 -2.30 5.14
N GLU A 28 -7.56 -1.68 4.42
CA GLU A 28 -7.73 -1.86 2.97
C GLU A 28 -7.39 -0.57 2.24
N LEU A 29 -6.97 -0.69 0.97
CA LEU A 29 -6.68 0.47 0.12
C LEU A 29 -7.93 1.35 -0.10
N ASP A 30 -9.11 0.77 0.05
CA ASP A 30 -10.41 1.45 -0.02
C ASP A 30 -10.70 2.34 1.20
N ASP A 31 -10.01 2.11 2.33
CA ASP A 31 -10.12 3.00 3.49
C ASP A 31 -9.39 4.34 3.27
N VAL A 32 -8.57 4.46 2.20
CA VAL A 32 -7.91 5.71 1.80
C VAL A 32 -8.82 6.49 0.84
N THR A 33 -9.56 7.46 1.39
CA THR A 33 -10.51 8.28 0.61
C THR A 33 -9.84 9.34 -0.27
N ASN A 34 -8.57 9.67 -0.02
CA ASN A 34 -7.83 10.66 -0.80
C ASN A 34 -7.16 9.98 -2.00
N GLU A 35 -7.53 10.41 -3.21
CA GLU A 35 -7.08 9.82 -4.47
C GLU A 35 -5.55 9.93 -4.67
N GLU A 36 -4.93 11.04 -4.28
CA GLU A 36 -3.47 11.20 -4.36
C GLU A 36 -2.75 10.16 -3.47
N TYR A 37 -3.25 9.96 -2.26
CA TYR A 37 -2.69 8.99 -1.32
C TYR A 37 -2.96 7.55 -1.76
N ARG A 38 -4.15 7.28 -2.28
CA ARG A 38 -4.54 5.94 -2.77
C ARG A 38 -3.59 5.49 -3.87
N LYS A 39 -3.32 6.37 -4.84
CA LYS A 39 -2.39 6.08 -5.94
C LYS A 39 -0.95 5.89 -5.45
N ALA A 40 -0.48 6.73 -4.53
CA ALA A 40 0.88 6.59 -3.98
C ALA A 40 1.07 5.30 -3.15
N VAL A 41 0.04 4.90 -2.40
CA VAL A 41 0.05 3.64 -1.63
C VAL A 41 0.02 2.43 -2.58
N GLU A 42 -0.80 2.47 -3.63
CA GLU A 42 -0.83 1.43 -4.65
C GLU A 42 0.53 1.28 -5.34
N ASP A 43 1.13 2.38 -5.77
CA ASP A 43 2.47 2.41 -6.38
C ASP A 43 3.53 1.81 -5.44
N TYR A 44 3.53 2.22 -4.16
CA TYR A 44 4.44 1.68 -3.14
C TYR A 44 4.26 0.18 -2.94
N ILE A 45 3.00 -0.30 -2.87
CA ILE A 45 2.69 -1.73 -2.72
C ILE A 45 3.16 -2.52 -3.94
N ILE A 46 2.96 -2.00 -5.16
CA ILE A 46 3.43 -2.65 -6.39
C ILE A 46 4.95 -2.75 -6.38
N THR A 47 5.66 -1.65 -6.08
CA THR A 47 7.13 -1.63 -6.03
C THR A 47 7.68 -2.55 -4.93
N ASN A 48 7.10 -2.53 -3.72
CA ASN A 48 7.58 -3.39 -2.62
C ASN A 48 7.15 -4.86 -2.77
N THR A 49 5.98 -5.13 -3.37
CA THR A 49 5.51 -6.50 -3.59
C THR A 49 6.25 -7.17 -4.74
N ALA A 50 6.62 -6.41 -5.79
CA ALA A 50 7.54 -6.89 -6.83
C ALA A 50 8.89 -7.34 -6.26
N ASP A 51 9.31 -6.78 -5.12
CA ASP A 51 10.53 -7.19 -4.41
C ASP A 51 10.31 -8.48 -3.58
N ILE A 52 9.11 -8.69 -3.05
CA ILE A 52 8.77 -9.83 -2.16
C ILE A 52 8.30 -11.07 -2.94
N THR A 53 7.62 -10.87 -4.07
CA THR A 53 7.30 -11.93 -5.02
C THR A 53 8.27 -11.76 -6.16
N GLY A 54 9.22 -12.68 -6.33
CA GLY A 54 10.11 -12.72 -7.49
C GLY A 54 9.34 -12.98 -8.79
N VAL A 55 8.43 -12.09 -9.18
CA VAL A 55 8.03 -11.90 -10.56
C VAL A 55 9.18 -11.14 -11.19
N GLU A 56 10.11 -11.93 -11.74
CA GLU A 56 11.03 -11.46 -12.75
C GLU A 56 10.25 -10.51 -13.67
N GLU A 57 10.77 -9.29 -13.81
CA GLU A 57 10.41 -8.45 -14.92
C GLU A 57 10.58 -9.30 -16.19
N VAL A 58 9.47 -9.79 -16.74
CA VAL A 58 9.41 -10.18 -18.15
C VAL A 58 9.39 -8.90 -18.96
N THR A 59 10.51 -8.18 -18.93
CA THR A 59 10.86 -7.27 -20.02
C THR A 59 10.93 -8.10 -21.30
N GLN A 60 10.14 -7.67 -22.28
CA GLN A 60 9.98 -8.23 -23.63
C GLN A 60 11.28 -8.65 -24.32
#